data_AF-A0A7V2TXU8-F1
#
_entry.id   AF-A0A7V2TXU8-F1
#
_cell.length_a   1.000
_cell.length_b   1.000
_cell.length_c   1.000
_cell.angle_alpha   90.00
_cell.angle_beta   90.00
_cell.angle_gamma   90.00
#
_symmetry.space_group_name_H-M   'P 1'
#
loop_
_entity.id
_entity.type
_entity.pdbx_description
1 polymer ?
#
loop_
_entity_poly.entity_id
_entity_poly.type
_entity_poly.pdbx_seq_one_letter_code
_entity_poly.pdbx_strand_id
1 'polypeptide(L)'
;MGLKLRDKRDNQDLNQYPEEVKEDYLFLSGWVRELSQKYGERIRIRMTDAQSLQGFYKSLRYRVFRYPSFIINKRRKYTGKDKVLLDALLREELENA
;
A
#
# COMPACT_ATOMS: atom_id res chain seq x y z
N MET A 1 -7.06 14.55 16.92
CA MET A 1 -6.05 13.89 17.79
C MET A 1 -5.30 12.88 16.93
N GLY A 2 -4.07 13.23 16.54
CA GLY A 2 -3.04 12.52 15.75
C GLY A 2 -3.36 11.23 15.00
N LEU A 3 -3.35 11.28 13.66
CA LEU A 3 -3.04 10.14 12.81
C LEU A 3 -1.61 9.67 13.10
N LYS A 4 -1.49 8.68 13.99
CA LYS A 4 -0.22 8.01 14.30
C LYS A 4 0.08 7.07 13.12
N LEU A 5 0.61 7.65 12.04
CA LEU A 5 1.42 6.95 11.06
C LEU A 5 2.53 6.27 11.87
N ARG A 6 2.39 4.97 12.12
CA ARG A 6 3.41 4.18 12.79
C ARG A 6 4.46 3.87 11.74
N ASP A 7 5.14 4.93 11.33
CA ASP A 7 6.25 4.99 10.38
C ASP A 7 7.50 4.45 11.10
N LYS A 8 7.42 3.18 11.50
CA LYS A 8 8.59 2.51 12.06
C LYS A 8 9.46 2.10 10.89
N ARG A 9 10.41 2.99 10.58
CA ARG A 9 11.60 2.83 9.72
C ARG A 9 11.28 3.00 8.24
N ASP A 10 11.57 4.17 7.67
CA ASP A 10 11.90 4.35 6.24
C ASP A 10 12.57 5.72 6.03
N ASN A 11 13.58 6.01 6.85
CA ASN A 11 14.51 7.12 6.65
C ASN A 11 15.96 6.60 6.69
N GLN A 12 16.16 5.39 6.16
CA GLN A 12 17.49 4.88 5.82
C GLN A 12 17.57 4.87 4.30
N ASP A 13 18.09 5.96 3.78
CA ASP A 13 18.63 6.13 2.44
C ASP A 13 17.83 5.48 1.31
N LEU A 14 16.74 6.14 0.89
CA LEU A 14 16.12 5.90 -0.42
C LEU A 14 17.19 5.81 -1.53
N ASN A 15 18.31 6.52 -1.39
CA ASN A 15 19.47 6.48 -2.27
C ASN A 15 20.06 5.09 -2.51
N GLN A 16 19.97 4.15 -1.57
CA GLN A 16 20.49 2.79 -1.68
C GLN A 16 19.58 1.85 -2.48
N TYR A 17 18.32 2.25 -2.72
CA TYR A 17 17.41 1.45 -3.54
C TYR A 17 17.74 1.57 -5.03
N PRO A 18 17.63 0.47 -5.80
CA PRO A 18 17.66 0.52 -7.26
C PRO A 18 16.65 1.53 -7.81
N GLU A 19 16.98 2.19 -8.93
CA GLU A 19 16.13 3.24 -9.52
C GLU A 19 14.70 2.75 -9.82
N GLU A 20 14.55 1.53 -10.31
CA GLU A 20 13.26 0.89 -10.56
C GLU A 20 12.38 0.82 -9.29
N VAL A 21 13.00 0.57 -8.14
CA VAL A 21 12.30 0.48 -6.85
C VAL A 21 11.93 1.87 -6.34
N LYS A 22 12.77 2.89 -6.59
CA LYS A 22 12.47 4.28 -6.27
C LYS A 22 11.26 4.77 -7.06
N GLU A 23 11.17 4.47 -8.35
CA GLU A 23 10.04 4.87 -9.19
C GLU A 23 8.72 4.25 -8.70
N ASP A 24 8.71 2.95 -8.45
CA ASP A 24 7.53 2.27 -7.93
C ASP A 24 7.14 2.79 -6.53
N TYR A 25 8.12 3.12 -5.68
CA TYR A 25 7.89 3.75 -4.37
C TYR A 25 7.28 5.16 -4.50
N LEU A 26 7.81 6.01 -5.37
CA LEU A 26 7.29 7.35 -5.62
C LEU A 26 5.87 7.30 -6.18
N PHE A 27 5.62 6.39 -7.13
CA PHE A 27 4.29 6.15 -7.68
C PHE A 27 3.30 5.70 -6.59
N LEU A 28 3.69 4.71 -5.77
CA LEU A 28 2.86 4.18 -4.70
C LEU A 28 2.58 5.20 -3.60
N SER A 29 3.60 5.95 -3.16
CA SER A 29 3.46 6.96 -2.11
C SER A 29 2.54 8.11 -2.56
N GLY A 30 2.67 8.56 -3.81
CA GLY A 30 1.74 9.52 -4.41
C GLY A 30 0.31 9.01 -4.42
N TRP A 31 0.11 7.77 -4.87
CA TRP A 31 -1.22 7.15 -4.92
C TRP A 31 -1.82 6.92 -3.52
N VAL A 32 -1.03 6.48 -2.54
CA VAL A 32 -1.46 6.35 -1.14
C VAL A 32 -1.86 7.69 -0.55
N ARG A 33 -1.15 8.78 -0.89
CA ARG A 33 -1.50 10.13 -0.45
C ARG A 33 -2.84 10.58 -1.02
N GLU A 34 -3.09 10.35 -2.31
CA GLU A 34 -4.39 10.62 -2.95
C GLU A 34 -5.53 9.84 -2.25
N LEU A 35 -5.33 8.55 -1.98
CA LEU A 35 -6.31 7.72 -1.27
C LEU A 35 -6.56 8.22 0.15
N SER A 36 -5.51 8.58 0.88
CA SER A 36 -5.63 9.13 2.22
C SER A 36 -6.38 10.47 2.24
N GLN A 37 -6.20 11.32 1.22
CA GLN A 37 -6.96 12.56 1.09
C GLN A 37 -8.43 12.32 0.74
N LYS A 38 -8.69 11.37 -0.15
CA LYS A 38 -10.05 11.05 -0.62
C LYS A 38 -10.91 10.36 0.44
N TYR A 39 -10.35 9.39 1.14
CA TYR A 39 -11.09 8.57 2.11
C TYR A 39 -10.89 9.03 3.56
N GLY A 40 -9.89 9.88 3.82
CA GLY A 40 -9.63 10.43 5.15
C GLY A 40 -9.47 9.34 6.20
N GLU A 41 -10.20 9.48 7.31
CA GLU A 41 -10.15 8.55 8.44
C GLU A 41 -10.92 7.25 8.20
N ARG A 42 -11.63 7.10 7.06
CA ARG A 42 -12.40 5.88 6.74
C ARG A 42 -11.51 4.67 6.43
N ILE A 43 -10.27 4.90 6.03
CA ILE A 43 -9.32 3.82 5.71
C ILE A 43 -8.01 4.01 6.49
N ARG A 44 -7.40 2.88 6.85
CA ARG A 44 -6.05 2.87 7.44
C ARG A 44 -5.08 2.21 6.47
N ILE A 45 -4.18 3.00 5.92
CA ILE A 45 -3.17 2.52 4.98
C ILE A 45 -1.89 2.17 5.73
N ARG A 46 -1.29 1.03 5.38
CA ARG A 46 0.03 0.60 5.88
C ARG A 46 0.88 0.14 4.71
N MET A 47 1.87 0.94 4.33
CA MET A 47 2.91 0.50 3.41
C MET A 47 3.79 -0.56 4.09
N THR A 48 4.23 -1.53 3.30
CA THR A 48 5.17 -2.57 3.73
C THR A 48 6.09 -2.80 2.55
N ASP A 49 7.38 -2.55 2.73
CA ASP A 49 8.37 -2.84 1.72
C ASP A 49 8.40 -4.34 1.42
N ALA A 50 8.32 -4.67 0.13
CA ALA A 50 8.39 -6.04 -0.38
C ALA A 50 9.73 -6.71 -0.08
N GLN A 51 10.82 -5.94 -0.01
CA GLN A 51 12.16 -6.45 0.29
C GLN A 51 12.37 -6.74 1.79
N SER A 52 11.46 -6.28 2.65
CA SER A 52 11.50 -6.62 4.07
C SER A 52 11.02 -8.06 4.33
N LEU A 53 11.54 -8.71 5.39
CA LEU A 53 11.04 -10.01 5.89
C LEU A 53 9.51 -10.02 6.07
N GLN A 54 8.93 -8.90 6.52
CA GLN A 54 7.47 -8.76 6.66
C GLN A 54 6.76 -8.71 5.29
N GLY A 55 7.33 -8.00 4.32
CA GLY A 55 6.84 -7.95 2.95
C GLY A 55 6.87 -9.31 2.27
N PHE A 56 7.97 -10.05 2.42
CA PHE A 56 8.12 -11.40 1.90
C PHE A 56 7.08 -12.36 2.50
N TYR A 57 6.94 -12.38 3.84
CA TYR A 57 5.94 -13.22 4.50
C TYR A 57 4.51 -12.90 4.04
N LYS A 58 4.15 -11.61 3.91
CA LYS A 58 2.83 -11.21 3.38
C LYS A 58 2.68 -11.59 1.91
N SER A 59 3.72 -11.42 1.10
CA SER A 59 3.72 -11.79 -0.32
C SER A 59 3.44 -13.28 -0.50
N LEU A 60 4.05 -14.12 0.34
CA LEU A 60 3.79 -15.56 0.37
C LEU A 60 2.38 -15.88 0.89
N ARG A 61 1.98 -15.33 2.05
CA ARG A 61 0.67 -15.59 2.68
C ARG A 61 -0.51 -15.20 1.77
N TYR A 62 -0.44 -14.05 1.11
CA TYR A 62 -1.50 -13.56 0.25
C TYR A 62 -1.30 -13.93 -1.23
N ARG A 63 -0.21 -14.63 -1.56
CA ARG A 63 0.19 -15.00 -2.93
C ARG A 63 0.20 -13.77 -3.85
N VAL A 64 0.93 -12.73 -3.45
CA VAL A 64 1.13 -11.49 -4.21
C VAL A 64 2.61 -11.35 -4.55
N PHE A 65 2.98 -11.78 -5.75
CA PHE A 65 4.37 -11.74 -6.26
C PHE A 65 4.55 -10.72 -7.39
N ARG A 66 3.53 -9.90 -7.65
CA ARG A 66 3.56 -8.80 -8.60
C ARG A 66 3.24 -7.51 -7.87
N TYR A 67 3.93 -6.44 -8.23
CA TYR A 67 3.80 -5.14 -7.60
C TYR A 67 3.34 -4.11 -8.64
N PRO A 68 2.60 -3.06 -8.22
CA PRO A 68 2.06 -2.84 -6.88
C PRO A 68 0.92 -3.81 -6.51
N SER A 69 0.84 -4.16 -5.22
CA SER A 69 -0.22 -5.02 -4.66
C SER A 69 -0.80 -4.43 -3.38
N PHE A 70 -2.12 -4.49 -3.26
CA PHE A 70 -2.92 -3.95 -2.17
C PHE A 70 -3.69 -5.09 -1.51
N ILE A 71 -3.63 -5.16 -0.18
CA ILE A 71 -4.40 -6.12 0.62
C ILE A 71 -5.44 -5.32 1.41
N ILE A 72 -6.71 -5.52 1.08
CA ILE A 72 -7.85 -4.81 1.67
C ILE A 72 -8.49 -5.70 2.74
N ASN A 73 -8.62 -5.17 3.96
CA ASN A 73 -9.23 -5.84 5.12
C ASN A 73 -8.71 -7.26 5.41
N LYS A 74 -7.46 -7.58 5.01
CA LYS A 74 -6.84 -8.92 5.10
C LYS A 74 -7.61 -10.05 4.41
N ARG A 75 -8.64 -9.73 3.62
CA ARG A 75 -9.53 -10.69 2.96
C ARG A 75 -9.48 -10.59 1.44
N ARG A 76 -9.32 -9.38 0.91
CA ARG A 76 -9.29 -9.10 -0.52
C ARG A 76 -7.92 -8.63 -0.94
N LYS A 77 -7.52 -8.97 -2.15
CA LYS A 77 -6.27 -8.49 -2.75
C LYS A 77 -6.53 -7.87 -4.12
N TYR A 78 -5.75 -6.86 -4.45
CA TYR A 78 -5.73 -6.23 -5.75
C TYR A 78 -4.28 -6.06 -6.18
N THR A 79 -3.98 -6.40 -7.43
CA THR A 79 -2.63 -6.32 -7.99
C THR A 79 -2.72 -5.62 -9.33
N GLY A 80 -2.02 -4.50 -9.46
CA GLY A 80 -2.08 -3.67 -10.67
C GLY A 80 -2.00 -2.17 -10.39
N LYS A 81 -1.88 -1.40 -11.48
CA LYS A 81 -1.73 0.07 -11.47
C LYS A 81 -3.03 0.82 -11.80
N ASP A 82 -4.16 0.12 -11.99
CA ASP A 82 -5.46 0.76 -12.25
C ASP A 82 -6.04 1.35 -10.96
N LYS A 83 -6.11 2.69 -10.94
CA LYS A 83 -6.63 3.47 -9.82
C LYS A 83 -8.15 3.37 -9.67
N VAL A 84 -8.87 3.27 -10.78
CA VAL A 84 -10.33 3.22 -10.82
C VAL A 84 -10.81 1.90 -10.24
N LEU A 85 -10.15 0.80 -10.61
CA LEU A 85 -10.47 -0.51 -10.07
C LEU A 85 -10.24 -0.56 -8.56
N LEU A 86 -9.10 -0.07 -8.07
CA LEU A 86 -8.85 -0.02 -6.62
C LEU A 86 -9.90 0.84 -5.88
N ASP A 87 -10.29 1.98 -6.44
CA ASP A 87 -11.31 2.87 -5.86
C ASP A 87 -12.66 2.17 -5.70
N ALA A 88 -13.09 1.44 -6.74
CA ALA A 88 -14.32 0.65 -6.72
C ALA A 88 -14.26 -0.43 -5.63
N LEU A 89 -13.15 -1.16 -5.53
CA LEU A 89 -12.96 -2.19 -4.50
C LEU A 89 -13.00 -1.59 -3.09
N LEU A 90 -12.39 -0.42 -2.88
CA LEU A 90 -12.41 0.26 -1.58
C LEU A 90 -13.80 0.77 -1.21
N ARG A 91 -14.58 1.29 -2.18
CA ARG A 91 -15.96 1.71 -1.96
C ARG A 91 -16.85 0.54 -1.55
N GLU A 92 -16.80 -0.55 -2.32
CA GLU A 92 -17.54 -1.78 -2.02
C GLU A 92 -17.18 -2.31 -0.62
N GLU A 93 -15.90 -2.28 -0.26
CA GLU A 93 -15.44 -2.73 1.05
C GLU A 93 -15.88 -1.82 2.21
N LEU A 94 -16.02 -0.52 1.97
CA LEU A 94 -16.52 0.44 2.96
C LEU A 94 -18.04 0.39 3.13
N GLU A 95 -18.78 0.08 2.06
CA GLU A 95 -20.24 -0.11 2.13
C GLU A 95 -20.62 -1.41 2.86
N ASN A 96 -19.75 -2.42 2.80
CA ASN A 96 -19.94 -3.72 3.45
C ASN A 96 -19.27 -3.84 4.84
N ALA A 97 -18.71 -2.76 5.40
CA ALA A 97 -18.02 -2.73 6.68
C ALA A 97 -18.89 -2.15 7.79
#